data_AF-O45488-F1
#
_entry.id   AF-O45488-F1
#
_cell.length_a   1.000
_cell.length_b   1.000
_cell.length_c   1.000
_cell.angle_alpha   90.00
_cell.angle_beta   90.00
_cell.angle_gamma   90.00
#
_symmetry.space_group_name_H-M   'P 1'
#
loop_
_entity.id
_entity.type
_entity.pdbx_description
1 polymer ?
#
loop_
_entity_poly.entity_id
_entity_poly.type
_entity_poly.pdbx_seq_one_letter_code
_entity_poly.pdbx_strand_id
1 'polypeptide(L)'
;MASYTSEQAEALLKLQFDKYAKFIDDEVWAEVEGYYHPSGVLVHKGKEAVYGNKDKSTYIAKFAEGTGKSVGTTTNAKYEGSGDYLIITADFSSETEKAGTVKGRFVQI
;
A
#
# COMPACT_ATOMS: atom_id res chain seq x y z
N MET A 1 22.11 4.08 16.28
CA MET A 1 21.01 3.59 15.44
C MET A 1 20.88 4.57 14.29
N ALA A 2 20.94 4.10 13.05
CA ALA A 2 20.84 4.99 11.89
C ALA A 2 19.38 5.41 11.74
N SER A 3 19.02 6.61 12.18
CA SER A 3 17.72 7.19 11.82
C SER A 3 17.84 7.72 10.41
N TYR A 4 17.09 7.15 9.47
CA TYR A 4 16.96 7.72 8.13
C TYR A 4 16.28 9.09 8.23
N THR A 5 16.83 10.08 7.55
CA THR A 5 16.12 11.36 7.37
C THR A 5 14.87 11.13 6.51
N SER A 6 13.89 12.01 6.58
CA SER A 6 12.68 11.93 5.73
C SER A 6 13.01 11.86 4.25
N GLU A 7 14.04 12.57 3.79
CA GLU A 7 14.51 12.55 2.39
C GLU A 7 15.09 11.18 2.00
N GLN A 8 15.86 10.54 2.89
CA GLN A 8 16.40 9.21 2.64
C GLN A 8 15.31 8.15 2.68
N ALA A 9 14.37 8.26 3.62
CA ALA A 9 13.21 7.39 3.71
C ALA A 9 12.35 7.50 2.45
N GLU A 10 12.11 8.72 1.96
CA GLU A 10 11.40 8.96 0.71
C GLU A 10 12.13 8.34 -0.47
N ALA A 11 13.42 8.62 -0.66
CA ALA A 11 14.17 8.11 -1.81
C ALA A 11 14.19 6.57 -1.89
N LEU A 12 14.21 5.88 -0.74
CA LEU A 12 14.20 4.42 -0.65
C LEU A 12 12.79 3.84 -0.78
N LEU A 13 11.82 4.38 -0.03
CA LEU A 13 10.48 3.82 0.06
C LEU A 13 9.63 4.17 -1.16
N LYS A 14 9.78 5.37 -1.72
CA LYS A 14 8.99 5.83 -2.86
C LYS A 14 9.14 4.92 -4.08
N LEU A 15 10.36 4.51 -4.41
CA LEU A 15 10.61 3.61 -5.54
C LEU A 15 9.93 2.25 -5.35
N GLN A 16 9.96 1.71 -4.12
CA GLN A 16 9.32 0.43 -3.80
C GLN A 16 7.80 0.56 -3.79
N PHE A 17 7.28 1.65 -3.23
CA PHE A 17 5.86 1.94 -3.17
C PHE A 17 5.27 2.17 -4.57
N ASP A 18 5.93 2.95 -5.43
CA ASP A 18 5.47 3.18 -6.80
C ASP A 18 5.45 1.87 -7.62
N LYS A 19 6.42 0.97 -7.40
CA LYS A 19 6.40 -0.39 -7.99
C LYS A 19 5.25 -1.24 -7.47
N TYR A 20 5.05 -1.25 -6.15
CA TYR A 20 3.96 -1.97 -5.51
C TYR A 20 2.59 -1.49 -5.99
N ALA A 21 2.38 -0.17 -6.05
CA ALA A 21 1.16 0.43 -6.57
C ALA A 21 0.92 0.03 -8.03
N LYS A 22 1.98 0.05 -8.84
CA LYS A 22 1.91 -0.42 -10.23
C LYS A 22 1.55 -1.90 -10.35
N PHE A 23 2.07 -2.77 -9.48
CA PHE A 23 1.66 -4.18 -9.48
C PHE A 23 0.20 -4.38 -9.10
N ILE A 24 -0.37 -3.52 -8.25
CA ILE A 24 -1.81 -3.53 -7.97
C ILE A 24 -2.60 -3.08 -9.20
N ASP A 25 -2.21 -1.97 -9.83
CA ASP A 25 -2.88 -1.43 -11.01
C ASP A 25 -2.83 -2.39 -12.23
N ASP A 26 -1.72 -3.14 -12.36
CA ASP A 26 -1.51 -4.16 -13.38
C ASP A 26 -2.00 -5.57 -12.93
N GLU A 27 -2.63 -5.68 -11.76
CA GLU A 27 -3.24 -6.90 -11.19
C GLU A 27 -2.26 -8.10 -11.06
N VAL A 28 -0.98 -7.82 -10.79
CA VAL A 28 0.10 -8.82 -10.64
C VAL A 28 0.19 -9.30 -9.18
N TRP A 29 -0.83 -10.04 -8.75
CA TRP A 29 -1.02 -10.41 -7.33
C TRP A 29 0.13 -11.24 -6.70
N ALA A 30 0.84 -12.03 -7.51
CA ALA A 30 1.99 -12.82 -7.03
C ALA A 30 3.14 -11.91 -6.57
N GLU A 31 3.39 -10.82 -7.29
CA GLU A 31 4.42 -9.84 -6.90
C GLU A 31 3.93 -9.07 -5.67
N VAL A 32 2.66 -8.63 -5.64
CA VAL A 32 2.05 -7.95 -4.48
C VAL A 32 2.19 -8.77 -3.20
N GLU A 33 2.02 -10.09 -3.27
CA GLU A 33 2.21 -11.00 -2.13
C GLU A 33 3.65 -10.94 -1.58
N GLY A 34 4.65 -10.86 -2.46
CA GLY A 34 6.06 -10.80 -2.12
C GLY A 34 6.51 -9.50 -1.46
N TYR A 35 5.73 -8.41 -1.59
CA TYR A 35 6.05 -7.12 -0.96
C TYR A 35 5.71 -7.10 0.54
N TYR A 36 4.89 -8.02 1.03
CA TYR A 36 4.54 -8.05 2.45
C TYR A 36 5.58 -8.80 3.28
N HIS A 37 5.92 -8.23 4.43
CA HIS A 37 6.66 -8.95 5.45
C HIS A 37 5.82 -10.15 5.96
N PRO A 38 6.40 -11.34 6.20
CA PRO A 38 5.66 -12.54 6.64
C PRO A 38 4.82 -12.33 7.91
N SER A 39 5.30 -11.49 8.82
CA SER A 39 4.59 -11.10 10.06
C SER A 39 3.77 -9.81 9.92
N GLY A 40 3.68 -9.24 8.72
CA GLY A 40 2.91 -8.04 8.46
C GLY A 40 1.42 -8.27 8.70
N VAL A 41 0.67 -7.20 8.95
CA VAL A 41 -0.79 -7.23 9.15
C VAL A 41 -1.41 -6.14 8.28
N LEU A 42 -2.40 -6.49 7.47
CA LEU A 42 -3.17 -5.50 6.71
C LEU A 42 -4.44 -5.21 7.51
N VAL A 43 -4.67 -3.96 7.88
CA VAL A 43 -5.84 -3.57 8.68
C VAL A 43 -6.71 -2.64 7.87
N HIS A 44 -7.92 -3.11 7.53
CA HIS A 44 -8.96 -2.23 7.02
C HIS A 44 -9.79 -1.74 8.20
N LYS A 45 -9.56 -0.48 8.60
CA LYS A 45 -10.22 0.11 9.77
C LYS A 45 -11.74 -0.02 9.67
N GLY A 46 -12.35 -0.61 10.71
CA GLY A 46 -13.80 -0.79 10.78
C GLY A 46 -14.35 -1.99 9.99
N LYS A 47 -13.48 -2.77 9.32
CA LYS A 47 -13.86 -4.04 8.66
C LYS A 47 -13.15 -5.24 9.27
N GLU A 48 -11.85 -5.39 9.00
CA GLU A 48 -11.12 -6.61 9.34
C GLU A 48 -9.60 -6.38 9.39
N ALA A 49 -8.90 -7.33 10.00
CA ALA A 49 -7.44 -7.43 9.97
C ALA A 49 -7.06 -8.76 9.31
N VAL A 50 -6.16 -8.69 8.34
CA VAL A 50 -5.76 -9.80 7.48
C VAL A 50 -4.30 -10.18 7.75
N TYR A 51 -4.09 -11.47 8.05
CA TYR A 51 -2.80 -12.06 8.41
C TYR A 51 -2.32 -13.02 7.33
N GLY A 52 -1.00 -13.12 7.12
CA GLY A 52 -0.43 -13.93 6.05
C GLY A 52 -0.45 -13.24 4.69
N ASN A 53 0.64 -13.38 3.92
CA ASN A 53 0.84 -12.61 2.69
C ASN A 53 -0.21 -12.94 1.62
N LYS A 54 -0.52 -14.22 1.45
CA LYS A 54 -1.52 -14.71 0.49
C LYS A 54 -2.93 -14.18 0.76
N ASP A 55 -3.32 -14.07 2.03
CA ASP A 55 -4.63 -13.55 2.37
C ASP A 55 -4.71 -12.04 2.14
N LYS A 56 -3.60 -11.30 2.34
CA LYS A 56 -3.52 -9.87 2.00
C LYS A 56 -3.63 -9.63 0.50
N SER A 57 -2.87 -10.36 -0.32
CA SER A 57 -2.94 -10.23 -1.77
C SER A 57 -4.35 -10.60 -2.28
N THR A 58 -4.94 -11.67 -1.76
CA THR A 58 -6.32 -12.06 -2.05
C THR A 58 -7.34 -11.00 -1.61
N TYR A 59 -7.14 -10.35 -0.46
CA TYR A 59 -8.00 -9.28 0.02
C TYR A 59 -8.00 -8.07 -0.92
N ILE A 60 -6.80 -7.63 -1.35
CA ILE A 60 -6.67 -6.53 -2.30
C ILE A 60 -7.22 -6.93 -3.67
N ALA A 61 -6.97 -8.15 -4.14
CA ALA A 61 -7.52 -8.66 -5.38
C ALA A 61 -9.05 -8.59 -5.39
N LYS A 62 -9.71 -9.07 -4.34
CA LYS A 62 -11.17 -8.95 -4.18
C LYS A 62 -11.65 -7.52 -4.16
N PHE A 63 -10.88 -6.62 -3.53
CA PHE A 63 -11.20 -5.19 -3.53
C PHE A 63 -11.15 -4.63 -4.96
N ALA A 64 -10.09 -4.92 -5.72
CA ALA A 64 -9.94 -4.53 -7.12
C ALA A 64 -11.04 -5.12 -8.02
N GLU A 65 -11.37 -6.41 -7.89
CA GLU A 65 -12.47 -7.05 -8.64
C GLU A 65 -13.83 -6.36 -8.38
N GLY A 66 -14.07 -6.01 -7.11
CA GLY A 66 -15.28 -5.35 -6.65
C GLY A 66 -15.40 -3.90 -7.14
N THR A 67 -14.29 -3.17 -7.19
CA THR A 67 -14.26 -1.78 -7.65
C THR A 67 -14.08 -1.64 -9.17
N GLY A 68 -13.64 -2.69 -9.85
CA GLY A 68 -13.15 -2.62 -11.24
C GLY A 68 -11.73 -2.07 -11.30
N LYS A 69 -11.15 -2.02 -12.51
CA LYS A 69 -9.80 -1.51 -12.69
C LYS A 69 -9.72 -0.11 -12.11
N SER A 70 -8.67 0.14 -11.34
CA SER A 70 -8.50 1.42 -10.66
C SER A 70 -7.10 1.94 -10.87
N VAL A 71 -6.98 3.24 -11.11
CA VAL A 71 -5.69 3.92 -11.09
C VAL A 71 -5.63 4.73 -9.80
N GLY A 72 -4.71 4.33 -8.91
CA GLY A 72 -4.49 5.01 -7.64
C GLY A 72 -3.57 6.22 -7.78
N THR A 73 -3.96 7.33 -7.18
CA THR A 73 -3.06 8.48 -6.94
C THR A 73 -2.82 8.64 -5.45
N THR A 74 -1.56 8.88 -5.08
CA THR A 74 -1.16 9.11 -3.69
C THR A 74 -0.82 10.59 -3.51
N THR A 75 -1.39 11.22 -2.48
CA THR A 75 -1.24 12.65 -2.15
C THR A 75 -0.88 12.82 -0.67
N ASN A 76 -0.32 13.97 -0.31
CA ASN A 76 0.13 14.27 1.06
C ASN A 76 1.04 13.19 1.66
N ALA A 77 1.87 12.55 0.84
CA ALA A 77 2.76 11.51 1.29
C ALA A 77 3.81 12.07 2.26
N LYS A 78 3.89 11.48 3.44
CA LYS A 78 4.88 11.78 4.46
C LYS A 78 5.73 10.53 4.69
N TYR A 79 7.03 10.68 4.55
CA TYR A 79 8.02 9.61 4.74
C TYR A 79 8.82 9.86 6.02
N GLU A 80 8.94 8.82 6.84
CA GLU A 80 9.62 8.88 8.13
C GLU A 80 10.49 7.64 8.31
N GLY A 81 11.73 7.84 8.77
CA GLY A 81 12.59 6.75 9.22
C GLY A 81 12.54 6.62 10.73
N SER A 82 12.26 5.43 11.24
CA SER A 82 12.26 5.16 12.69
C SER A 82 12.99 3.85 12.98
N GLY A 83 14.21 3.96 13.51
CA GLY A 83 15.08 2.80 13.71
C GLY A 83 15.33 2.06 12.40
N ASP A 84 14.98 0.78 12.36
CA ASP A 84 15.14 -0.10 11.19
C ASP A 84 13.92 -0.11 10.24
N TYR A 85 12.95 0.79 10.44
CA TYR A 85 11.71 0.84 9.68
C TYR A 85 11.55 2.14 8.89
N LEU A 86 10.94 2.03 7.71
CA LEU A 86 10.53 3.16 6.89
C LEU A 86 9.01 3.24 6.87
N ILE A 87 8.47 4.40 7.21
CA ILE A 87 7.04 4.62 7.36
C ILE A 87 6.59 5.58 6.26
N ILE A 88 5.51 5.22 5.56
CA ILE A 88 4.75 6.13 4.70
C ILE A 88 3.36 6.34 5.28
N THR A 89 2.96 7.60 5.39
CA THR A 89 1.57 7.99 5.63
C THR A 89 1.11 8.82 4.45
N ALA A 90 0.02 8.44 3.80
CA ALA A 90 -0.48 9.20 2.67
C ALA A 90 -1.98 9.03 2.49
N ASP A 91 -2.57 9.95 1.73
CA ASP A 91 -3.95 9.88 1.26
C ASP A 91 -3.94 9.24 -0.14
N PHE A 92 -4.73 8.19 -0.34
CA PHE A 92 -4.94 7.58 -1.65
C PHE A 92 -6.30 8.00 -2.23
N SER A 93 -6.32 8.20 -3.54
CA SER A 93 -7.53 8.41 -4.32
C SER A 93 -7.46 7.50 -5.55
N SER A 94 -8.35 6.52 -5.60
CA SER A 94 -8.46 5.59 -6.73
C SER A 94 -9.73 5.89 -7.49
N GLU A 95 -9.61 6.23 -8.77
CA GLU A 95 -10.75 6.26 -9.68
C GLU A 95 -11.02 4.84 -10.13
N THR A 96 -12.21 4.34 -9.80
CA THR A 96 -12.60 2.96 -10.04
C THR A 96 -13.73 2.91 -11.07
N GLU A 97 -13.70 1.93 -11.97
CA GLU A 97 -14.70 1.81 -13.03
C GLU A 97 -16.12 1.61 -12.51
N LYS A 98 -16.30 0.92 -11.37
CA LYS A 98 -17.63 0.50 -10.88
C LYS A 98 -18.12 1.26 -9.65
N ALA A 99 -17.21 1.79 -8.83
CA ALA A 99 -17.56 2.43 -7.56
C ALA A 99 -17.28 3.95 -7.53
N GLY A 100 -16.87 4.55 -8.65
CA GLY A 100 -16.48 5.95 -8.73
C GLY A 100 -15.14 6.21 -8.04
N THR A 101 -14.96 7.39 -7.44
CA THR A 101 -13.71 7.74 -6.75
C THR A 101 -13.70 7.22 -5.31
N VAL A 102 -12.85 6.24 -5.03
CA VAL A 102 -12.56 5.77 -3.67
C VAL A 102 -11.42 6.60 -3.10
N LYS A 103 -11.64 7.25 -1.96
CA LYS A 103 -10.59 7.99 -1.24
C LYS A 103 -10.39 7.40 0.14
N GLY A 104 -9.16 7.41 0.59
CA GLY A 104 -8.83 6.98 1.95
C GLY A 104 -7.45 7.44 2.37
N ARG A 105 -7.11 7.16 3.62
CA ARG A 105 -5.80 7.42 4.19
C ARG A 105 -5.20 6.12 4.66
N PHE A 106 -3.92 5.92 4.41
CA PHE A 106 -3.19 4.74 4.83
C PHE A 106 -1.91 5.10 5.57
N VAL A 107 -1.46 4.13 6.37
CA VAL A 107 -0.14 4.12 7.00
C VAL A 107 0.46 2.74 6.70
N GLN A 108 1.67 2.73 6.18
CA GLN A 108 2.44 1.52 5.93
C GLN A 108 3.81 1.67 6.60
N ILE A 109 4.25 0.60 7.27
CA ILE A 109 5.47 0.48 8.07
C ILE A 109 6.25 -0.72 7.53
#